data_AF-A0A4Q7GAQ5-F1
#
_entry.id   AF-A0A4Q7GAQ5-F1
#
_cell.length_a   1.000
_cell.length_b   1.000
_cell.length_c   1.000
_cell.angle_alpha   90.00
_cell.angle_beta   90.00
_cell.angle_gamma   90.00
#
_symmetry.space_group_name_H-M   'P 1'
#
loop_
_entity.id
_entity.type
_entity.pdbx_description
1 polymer ?
#
loop_
_entity_poly.entity_id
_entity_poly.type
_entity_poly.pdbx_seq_one_letter_code
_entity_poly.pdbx_strand_id
1 'polypeptide(L)'
;ETAFTNTLFVAMPSEAARNGDYALPTVFLSVQSDESRHIGNGHSMLMSMLKEPDNHLLIERDLRYAFWQNHAIVDAAIGTFIEYGTTNRDKTKESYAEMWHRWIFEDYYRTYMLPLEKYGIKIHHDDVQTAWKRLTEKHYVHRVAQFFAVGWSVNFWRIEAQTDKDFEWFEHKYPGWYAQFGEFWKWYEKLSHPGQTNILFNSDVGYVYPHRCWSCLVPCLIREDIVTDEIDGKLYTFAHELDRWTAVQAFAGEYEGRPTPAMGRFSGRREWESCYDGWDLADAIKDLGFVRTDGKTLVPQPHLRFDEKEMWTLDDVRGHTLKSPLLTLREMSPADREAHLAEYRKGFTINPCN
;
A
#
# COMPACT_ATOMS: atom_id res chain seq x y z
N GLU A 1 -5.09 -15.54 -5.25
CA GLU A 1 -4.21 -16.29 -6.16
C GLU A 1 -4.50 -15.91 -7.60
N THR A 2 -5.56 -16.43 -8.23
CA THR A 2 -5.90 -16.22 -9.65
C THR A 2 -5.65 -14.82 -10.20
N ALA A 3 -6.05 -13.77 -9.47
CA ALA A 3 -5.84 -12.39 -9.88
C ALA A 3 -4.39 -11.92 -9.73
N PHE A 4 -3.91 -11.87 -8.49
CA PHE A 4 -2.75 -11.06 -8.14
C PHE A 4 -1.43 -11.84 -8.07
N THR A 5 -1.44 -13.18 -7.93
CA THR A 5 -0.18 -13.91 -7.68
C THR A 5 0.79 -13.87 -8.86
N ASN A 6 0.32 -13.60 -10.09
CA ASN A 6 1.22 -13.33 -11.22
C ASN A 6 2.07 -12.06 -11.02
N THR A 7 1.53 -11.02 -10.37
CA THR A 7 2.33 -9.82 -10.03
C THR A 7 3.45 -10.15 -9.05
N LEU A 8 3.24 -11.14 -8.18
CA LEU A 8 4.23 -11.56 -7.17
C LEU A 8 5.21 -12.60 -7.71
N PHE A 9 4.74 -13.63 -8.40
CA PHE A 9 5.55 -14.79 -8.78
C PHE A 9 5.99 -14.81 -10.24
N VAL A 10 5.62 -13.81 -11.04
CA VAL A 10 6.14 -13.64 -12.41
C VAL A 10 6.83 -12.30 -12.58
N ALA A 11 6.18 -11.18 -12.22
CA ALA A 11 6.80 -9.86 -12.39
C ALA A 11 8.02 -9.65 -11.47
N MET A 12 7.90 -9.94 -10.17
CA MET A 12 9.02 -9.75 -9.23
C MET A 12 10.24 -10.64 -9.59
N PRO A 13 10.10 -11.93 -9.92
CA PRO A 13 11.19 -12.73 -10.49
C PRO A 13 11.81 -12.13 -11.76
N SER A 14 10.98 -11.61 -12.66
CA SER A 14 11.47 -11.00 -13.89
C SER A 14 12.32 -9.76 -13.58
N GLU A 15 11.90 -8.92 -12.63
CA GLU A 15 12.69 -7.77 -12.17
C GLU A 15 13.95 -8.19 -11.41
N ALA A 16 13.88 -9.22 -10.57
CA ALA A 16 15.05 -9.76 -9.86
C ALA A 16 16.13 -10.22 -10.84
N ALA A 17 15.76 -11.01 -11.84
CA ALA A 17 16.69 -11.47 -12.88
C ALA A 17 17.31 -10.31 -13.67
N ARG A 18 16.53 -9.25 -13.97
CA ARG A 18 17.01 -8.02 -14.62
C ARG A 18 18.02 -7.23 -13.78
N ASN A 19 18.04 -7.44 -12.47
CA ASN A 19 19.00 -6.82 -11.54
C ASN A 19 20.11 -7.79 -11.09
N GLY A 20 20.22 -8.96 -11.73
CA GLY A 20 21.27 -9.94 -11.46
C GLY A 20 21.01 -10.89 -10.29
N ASP A 21 19.80 -10.90 -9.71
CA ASP A 21 19.38 -11.92 -8.75
C ASP A 21 18.73 -13.09 -9.48
N TYR A 22 19.40 -14.25 -9.44
CA TYR A 22 18.91 -15.51 -10.00
C TYR A 22 18.40 -16.49 -8.93
N ALA A 23 18.62 -16.20 -7.65
CA ALA A 23 18.14 -17.02 -6.54
C ALA A 23 16.62 -16.86 -6.37
N LEU A 24 16.12 -15.62 -6.35
CA LEU A 24 14.68 -15.36 -6.23
C LEU A 24 13.89 -15.99 -7.39
N PRO A 25 14.26 -15.81 -8.67
CA PRO A 25 13.56 -16.48 -9.77
C PRO A 25 13.56 -18.00 -9.69
N THR A 26 14.67 -18.61 -9.28
CA THR A 26 14.77 -20.08 -9.15
C THR A 26 13.75 -20.62 -8.16
N VAL A 27 13.58 -19.94 -7.02
CA VAL A 27 12.62 -20.36 -5.99
C VAL A 27 11.20 -19.99 -6.38
N PHE A 28 10.96 -18.75 -6.80
CA PHE A 28 9.61 -18.22 -6.99
C PHE A 28 8.93 -18.82 -8.21
N LEU A 29 9.65 -19.11 -9.30
CA LEU A 29 9.07 -19.79 -10.46
C LEU A 29 8.72 -21.25 -10.15
N SER A 30 9.43 -21.89 -9.21
CA SER A 30 9.03 -23.21 -8.71
C SER A 30 7.71 -23.11 -7.94
N VAL A 31 7.58 -22.14 -7.03
CA VAL A 31 6.33 -21.90 -6.28
C VAL A 31 5.17 -21.57 -7.23
N GLN A 32 5.44 -20.74 -8.26
CA GLN A 32 4.44 -20.36 -9.27
C GLN A 32 3.82 -21.57 -9.98
N SER A 33 4.59 -22.65 -10.19
CA SER A 33 4.08 -23.84 -10.86
C SER A 33 2.97 -24.55 -10.06
N ASP A 34 3.02 -24.47 -8.72
CA ASP A 34 1.99 -25.02 -7.83
C ASP A 34 0.72 -24.16 -7.76
N GLU A 35 0.82 -22.85 -8.04
CA GLU A 35 -0.33 -21.92 -8.00
C GLU A 35 -1.48 -22.36 -8.92
N SER A 36 -1.17 -23.00 -10.06
CA SER A 36 -2.19 -23.53 -10.97
C SER A 36 -3.12 -24.55 -10.30
N ARG A 37 -2.60 -25.35 -9.36
CA ARG A 37 -3.39 -26.33 -8.59
C ARG A 37 -4.28 -25.62 -7.56
N HIS A 38 -3.78 -24.60 -6.90
CA HIS A 38 -4.55 -23.82 -5.91
C HIS A 38 -5.68 -23.03 -6.57
N ILE A 39 -5.41 -22.44 -7.74
CA ILE A 39 -6.43 -21.82 -8.59
C ILE A 39 -7.53 -22.83 -8.95
N GLY A 40 -7.15 -24.07 -9.30
CA GLY A 40 -8.11 -25.16 -9.55
C GLY A 40 -9.00 -25.49 -8.34
N ASN A 41 -8.42 -25.50 -7.13
CA ASN A 41 -9.17 -25.70 -5.88
C ASN A 41 -10.18 -24.57 -5.64
N GLY A 42 -9.74 -23.30 -5.73
CA GLY A 42 -10.60 -22.14 -5.54
C GLY A 42 -11.74 -22.09 -6.55
N HIS A 43 -11.46 -22.39 -7.82
CA HIS A 43 -12.49 -22.47 -8.85
C HIS A 43 -13.49 -23.59 -8.57
N SER A 44 -13.03 -24.80 -8.23
CA SER A 44 -13.92 -25.93 -7.94
C SER A 44 -14.82 -25.65 -6.73
N MET A 45 -14.27 -25.03 -5.69
CA MET A 45 -15.02 -24.58 -4.52
C MET A 45 -16.09 -23.56 -4.90
N LEU A 46 -15.72 -22.49 -5.60
CA LEU A 46 -16.65 -21.46 -6.05
C LEU A 46 -17.78 -22.07 -6.89
N MET A 47 -17.45 -22.87 -7.91
CA MET A 47 -18.44 -23.52 -8.77
C MET A 47 -19.37 -24.47 -8.00
N SER A 48 -18.88 -25.11 -6.92
CA SER A 48 -19.73 -25.94 -6.07
C SER A 48 -20.73 -25.11 -5.26
N MET A 49 -20.30 -23.96 -4.73
CA MET A 49 -21.14 -23.07 -3.92
C MET A 49 -22.18 -22.33 -4.76
N LEU A 50 -21.85 -22.01 -6.02
CA LEU A 50 -22.75 -21.34 -6.97
C LEU A 50 -24.01 -22.14 -7.33
N LYS A 51 -23.99 -23.46 -7.11
CA LYS A 51 -25.15 -24.33 -7.37
C LYS A 51 -26.34 -24.03 -6.48
N GLU A 52 -26.10 -23.46 -5.29
CA GLU A 52 -27.13 -23.07 -4.34
C GLU A 52 -27.35 -21.55 -4.44
N PRO A 53 -28.48 -21.07 -5.01
CA PRO A 53 -28.74 -19.64 -5.20
C PRO A 53 -28.69 -18.82 -3.91
N ASP A 54 -29.05 -19.44 -2.77
CA ASP A 54 -28.99 -18.79 -1.46
C ASP A 54 -27.57 -18.33 -1.10
N ASN A 55 -26.52 -18.90 -1.70
CA ASN A 55 -25.14 -18.48 -1.47
C ASN A 55 -24.75 -17.20 -2.23
N HIS A 56 -25.47 -16.82 -3.29
CA HIS A 56 -25.05 -15.77 -4.23
C HIS A 56 -24.81 -14.44 -3.52
N LEU A 57 -25.69 -14.06 -2.60
CA LEU A 57 -25.56 -12.84 -1.80
C LEU A 57 -24.22 -12.76 -1.05
N LEU A 58 -23.77 -13.86 -0.44
CA LEU A 58 -22.50 -13.88 0.31
C LEU A 58 -21.30 -14.01 -0.63
N ILE A 59 -21.43 -14.75 -1.74
CA ILE A 59 -20.39 -14.87 -2.76
C ILE A 59 -20.10 -13.50 -3.39
N GLU A 60 -21.14 -12.74 -3.75
CA GLU A 60 -21.00 -11.38 -4.30
C GLU A 60 -20.25 -10.47 -3.33
N ARG A 61 -20.66 -10.46 -2.06
CA ARG A 61 -20.01 -9.70 -0.99
C ARG A 61 -18.53 -10.07 -0.86
N ASP A 62 -18.23 -11.37 -0.80
CA ASP A 62 -16.88 -11.87 -0.54
C ASP A 62 -15.96 -11.64 -1.73
N LEU A 63 -16.46 -11.78 -2.97
CA LEU A 63 -15.71 -11.44 -4.19
C LEU A 63 -15.39 -9.94 -4.23
N ARG A 64 -16.37 -9.08 -3.92
CA ARG A 64 -16.19 -7.63 -3.89
C ARG A 64 -15.13 -7.22 -2.87
N TYR A 65 -15.25 -7.70 -1.63
CA TYR A 65 -14.26 -7.48 -0.58
C TYR A 65 -12.88 -8.00 -0.99
N ALA A 66 -12.79 -9.26 -1.43
CA ALA A 66 -11.52 -9.90 -1.73
C ALA A 66 -10.78 -9.16 -2.85
N PHE A 67 -11.49 -8.74 -3.92
CA PHE A 67 -10.89 -7.95 -4.98
C PHE A 67 -10.34 -6.62 -4.44
N TRP A 68 -11.17 -5.83 -3.74
CA TRP A 68 -10.78 -4.50 -3.27
C TRP A 68 -9.61 -4.54 -2.28
N GLN A 69 -9.66 -5.46 -1.33
CA GLN A 69 -8.63 -5.62 -0.31
C GLN A 69 -7.29 -6.01 -0.95
N ASN A 70 -7.29 -6.94 -1.92
CA ASN A 70 -6.07 -7.33 -2.61
C ASN A 70 -5.53 -6.20 -3.49
N HIS A 71 -6.38 -5.48 -4.23
CA HIS A 71 -5.99 -4.27 -4.96
C HIS A 71 -5.31 -3.25 -4.02
N ALA A 72 -5.94 -2.95 -2.87
CA ALA A 72 -5.39 -1.98 -1.93
C ALA A 72 -4.00 -2.38 -1.40
N ILE A 73 -3.81 -3.64 -0.99
CA ILE A 73 -2.58 -4.10 -0.33
C ILE A 73 -1.50 -4.51 -1.33
N VAL A 74 -1.85 -5.36 -2.29
CA VAL A 74 -0.88 -5.93 -3.24
C VAL A 74 -0.34 -4.83 -4.14
N ASP A 75 -1.19 -3.95 -4.66
CA ASP A 75 -0.72 -2.91 -5.57
C ASP A 75 0.16 -1.90 -4.84
N ALA A 76 -0.16 -1.60 -3.57
CA ALA A 76 0.68 -0.75 -2.72
C ALA A 76 2.09 -1.33 -2.56
N ALA A 77 2.22 -2.59 -2.14
CA ALA A 77 3.52 -3.20 -1.87
C ALA A 77 4.25 -3.60 -3.16
N ILE A 78 3.62 -4.43 -3.99
CA ILE A 78 4.23 -5.08 -5.15
C ILE A 78 4.46 -4.09 -6.28
N GLY A 79 3.51 -3.17 -6.52
CA GLY A 79 3.73 -2.09 -7.48
C GLY A 79 4.95 -1.26 -7.10
N THR A 80 5.10 -0.94 -5.82
CA THR A 80 6.27 -0.19 -5.34
C THR A 80 7.56 -1.00 -5.51
N PHE A 81 7.59 -2.28 -5.17
CA PHE A 81 8.80 -3.11 -5.30
C PHE A 81 9.25 -3.26 -6.74
N ILE A 82 8.32 -3.51 -7.66
CA ILE A 82 8.61 -3.66 -9.09
C ILE A 82 9.18 -2.38 -9.69
N GLU A 83 8.66 -1.21 -9.30
CA GLU A 83 9.03 0.05 -9.95
C GLU A 83 10.15 0.82 -9.24
N TYR A 84 10.19 0.79 -7.91
CA TYR A 84 11.14 1.58 -7.11
C TYR A 84 12.29 0.73 -6.53
N GLY A 85 12.16 -0.59 -6.51
CA GLY A 85 13.19 -1.52 -6.03
C GLY A 85 14.18 -2.00 -7.10
N THR A 86 14.08 -1.49 -8.33
CA THR A 86 14.84 -1.94 -9.50
C THR A 86 15.75 -0.82 -10.02
N THR A 87 16.95 -1.15 -10.47
CA THR A 87 17.86 -0.21 -11.18
C THR A 87 17.77 -0.34 -12.70
N ASN A 88 17.07 -1.37 -13.19
CA ASN A 88 16.87 -1.59 -14.61
C ASN A 88 15.82 -0.60 -15.14
N ARG A 89 16.26 0.36 -15.97
CA ARG A 89 15.42 1.40 -16.60
C ARG A 89 15.28 1.22 -18.11
N ASP A 90 15.17 -0.02 -18.57
CA ASP A 90 14.77 -0.30 -19.95
C ASP A 90 13.36 0.27 -20.21
N LYS A 91 13.24 1.21 -21.15
CA LYS A 91 11.98 1.86 -21.50
C LYS A 91 11.00 0.91 -22.21
N THR A 92 11.49 -0.22 -22.73
CA THR A 92 10.66 -1.25 -23.39
C THR A 92 10.01 -2.23 -22.42
N LYS A 93 10.46 -2.30 -21.16
CA LYS A 93 9.83 -3.16 -20.14
C LYS A 93 8.44 -2.64 -19.76
N GLU A 94 7.53 -3.52 -19.37
CA GLU A 94 6.21 -3.13 -18.89
C GLU A 94 6.31 -2.33 -17.57
N SER A 95 5.48 -1.30 -17.41
CA SER A 95 5.22 -0.66 -16.11
C SER A 95 4.28 -1.51 -15.28
N TYR A 96 4.17 -1.20 -13.99
CA TYR A 96 3.22 -1.92 -13.12
C TYR A 96 1.78 -1.73 -13.60
N ALA A 97 1.42 -0.56 -14.13
CA ALA A 97 0.08 -0.32 -14.67
C ALA A 97 -0.19 -1.17 -15.91
N GLU A 98 0.78 -1.33 -16.81
CA GLU A 98 0.65 -2.21 -17.98
C GLU A 98 0.47 -3.68 -17.57
N MET A 99 1.27 -4.15 -16.60
CA MET A 99 1.13 -5.50 -16.04
C MET A 99 -0.21 -5.70 -15.34
N TRP A 100 -0.66 -4.72 -14.55
CA TRP A 100 -1.95 -4.77 -13.85
C TRP A 100 -3.11 -4.84 -14.85
N HIS A 101 -3.07 -4.01 -15.90
CA HIS A 101 -4.10 -4.05 -16.94
C HIS A 101 -4.16 -5.44 -17.60
N ARG A 102 -3.00 -6.02 -17.95
CA ARG A 102 -2.97 -7.34 -18.57
C ARG A 102 -3.49 -8.44 -17.62
N TRP A 103 -2.97 -8.54 -16.40
CA TRP A 103 -3.29 -9.66 -15.53
C TRP A 103 -4.58 -9.48 -14.72
N ILE A 104 -4.86 -8.28 -14.24
CA ILE A 104 -6.02 -8.04 -13.39
C ILE A 104 -7.23 -7.67 -14.23
N PHE A 105 -7.07 -6.76 -15.19
CA PHE A 105 -8.19 -6.32 -16.02
C PHE A 105 -8.54 -7.33 -17.12
N GLU A 106 -7.58 -7.67 -17.97
CA GLU A 106 -7.82 -8.57 -19.10
C GLU A 106 -7.98 -10.02 -18.64
N ASP A 107 -6.99 -10.59 -17.94
CA ASP A 107 -7.04 -12.01 -17.58
C ASP A 107 -8.06 -12.27 -16.46
N TYR A 108 -7.94 -11.64 -15.29
CA TYR A 108 -8.83 -11.98 -14.17
C TYR A 108 -10.25 -11.41 -14.32
N TYR A 109 -10.40 -10.09 -14.48
CA TYR A 109 -11.73 -9.48 -14.49
C TYR A 109 -12.56 -9.94 -15.69
N ARG A 110 -12.04 -9.87 -16.91
CA ARG A 110 -12.83 -10.22 -18.11
C ARG A 110 -13.01 -11.72 -18.32
N THR A 111 -12.01 -12.55 -18.00
CA THR A 111 -12.11 -14.00 -18.28
C THR A 111 -12.52 -14.84 -17.07
N TYR A 112 -12.34 -14.36 -15.84
CA TYR A 112 -12.71 -15.10 -14.63
C TYR A 112 -13.93 -14.50 -13.92
N MET A 113 -13.94 -13.21 -13.58
CA MET A 113 -15.05 -12.59 -12.83
C MET A 113 -16.30 -12.40 -13.69
N LEU A 114 -16.19 -11.76 -14.85
CA LEU A 114 -17.33 -11.41 -15.71
C LEU A 114 -18.17 -12.64 -16.10
N PRO A 115 -17.60 -13.82 -16.42
CA PRO A 115 -18.42 -15.01 -16.70
C PRO A 115 -19.27 -15.51 -15.52
N LEU A 116 -18.98 -15.11 -14.27
CA LEU A 116 -19.78 -15.48 -13.10
C LEU A 116 -21.21 -14.92 -13.17
N GLU A 117 -21.44 -13.85 -13.93
CA GLU A 117 -22.77 -13.28 -14.15
C GLU A 117 -23.74 -14.27 -14.80
N LYS A 118 -23.22 -15.21 -15.62
CA LYS A 118 -24.02 -16.28 -16.21
C LYS A 118 -24.59 -17.25 -15.18
N TYR A 119 -24.02 -17.26 -13.97
CA TYR A 119 -24.46 -18.06 -12.84
C TYR A 119 -25.28 -17.26 -11.83
N GLY A 120 -25.64 -16.01 -12.13
CA GLY A 120 -26.47 -15.16 -11.26
C GLY A 120 -25.71 -14.25 -10.30
N ILE A 121 -24.37 -14.25 -10.33
CA ILE A 121 -23.54 -13.38 -9.49
C ILE A 121 -23.45 -11.98 -10.09
N LYS A 122 -23.83 -10.97 -9.33
CA LYS A 122 -23.59 -9.57 -9.68
C LYS A 122 -22.11 -9.21 -9.53
N ILE A 123 -21.48 -8.79 -10.62
CA ILE A 123 -20.11 -8.27 -10.58
C ILE A 123 -20.13 -6.76 -10.37
N HIS A 124 -19.30 -6.28 -9.45
CA HIS A 124 -19.12 -4.86 -9.16
C HIS A 124 -18.10 -4.24 -10.13
N HIS A 125 -18.50 -4.06 -11.39
CA HIS A 125 -17.60 -3.55 -12.45
C HIS A 125 -16.97 -2.20 -12.11
N ASP A 126 -17.75 -1.29 -11.51
CA ASP A 126 -17.28 0.05 -11.15
C ASP A 126 -16.15 0.01 -10.12
N ASP A 127 -16.11 -0.99 -9.25
CA ASP A 127 -15.02 -1.16 -8.28
C ASP A 127 -13.71 -1.52 -8.99
N VAL A 128 -13.78 -2.33 -10.05
CA VAL A 128 -12.61 -2.67 -10.91
C VAL A 128 -12.14 -1.46 -11.70
N GLN A 129 -13.06 -0.68 -12.26
CA GLN A 129 -12.71 0.57 -12.95
C GLN A 129 -12.09 1.58 -11.97
N THR A 130 -12.62 1.67 -10.75
CA THR A 130 -12.09 2.55 -9.72
C THR A 130 -10.68 2.13 -9.32
N ALA A 131 -10.44 0.83 -9.13
CA ALA A 131 -9.11 0.30 -8.86
C ALA A 131 -8.10 0.66 -9.97
N TRP A 132 -8.50 0.55 -11.23
CA TRP A 132 -7.67 0.96 -12.36
C TRP A 132 -7.34 2.45 -12.34
N LYS A 133 -8.36 3.31 -12.14
CA LYS A 133 -8.18 4.77 -12.04
C LYS A 133 -7.32 5.17 -10.85
N ARG A 134 -7.39 4.46 -9.73
CA ARG A 134 -6.49 4.69 -8.59
C ARG A 134 -5.02 4.56 -9.01
N LEU A 135 -4.69 3.59 -9.85
CA LEU A 135 -3.33 3.37 -10.34
C LEU A 135 -2.92 4.44 -11.37
N THR A 136 -3.74 4.68 -12.38
CA THR A 136 -3.37 5.47 -13.56
C THR A 136 -3.64 6.97 -13.43
N GLU A 137 -4.73 7.35 -12.80
CA GLU A 137 -5.17 8.76 -12.68
C GLU A 137 -4.79 9.35 -11.31
N LYS A 138 -4.83 8.53 -10.25
CA LYS A 138 -4.56 9.00 -8.88
C LYS A 138 -3.16 8.66 -8.37
N HIS A 139 -2.33 8.02 -9.20
CA HIS A 139 -0.92 7.70 -8.93
C HIS A 139 -0.70 6.88 -7.64
N TYR A 140 -1.59 5.94 -7.34
CA TYR A 140 -1.60 5.21 -6.07
C TYR A 140 -0.24 4.59 -5.70
N VAL A 141 0.38 3.84 -6.60
CA VAL A 141 1.68 3.19 -6.39
C VAL A 141 2.77 4.21 -6.06
N HIS A 142 2.82 5.33 -6.78
CA HIS A 142 3.83 6.36 -6.58
C HIS A 142 3.66 7.10 -5.25
N ARG A 143 2.42 7.30 -4.80
CA ARG A 143 2.14 7.83 -3.45
C ARG A 143 2.52 6.84 -2.36
N VAL A 144 2.38 5.54 -2.60
CA VAL A 144 2.85 4.50 -1.67
C VAL A 144 4.37 4.49 -1.59
N ALA A 145 5.07 4.60 -2.73
CA ALA A 145 6.52 4.72 -2.76
C ALA A 145 7.01 5.95 -1.97
N GLN A 146 6.34 7.10 -2.13
CA GLN A 146 6.61 8.30 -1.34
C GLN A 146 6.41 8.03 0.17
N PHE A 147 5.34 7.34 0.55
CA PHE A 147 5.07 6.97 1.94
C PHE A 147 6.14 6.05 2.52
N PHE A 148 6.56 5.01 1.79
CA PHE A 148 7.64 4.12 2.24
C PHE A 148 8.98 4.83 2.36
N ALA A 149 9.28 5.77 1.47
CA ALA A 149 10.46 6.62 1.56
C ALA A 149 10.38 7.54 2.78
N VAL A 150 9.25 8.21 3.04
CA VAL A 150 9.07 9.04 4.23
C VAL A 150 9.22 8.23 5.52
N GLY A 151 8.63 7.04 5.56
CA GLY A 151 8.71 6.12 6.69
C GLY A 151 10.00 5.29 6.78
N TRP A 152 11.06 5.63 6.04
CA TRP A 152 12.23 4.76 5.89
C TRP A 152 12.79 4.25 7.21
N SER A 153 12.82 5.08 8.26
CA SER A 153 13.43 4.75 9.55
C SER A 153 12.68 3.66 10.32
N VAL A 154 11.43 3.37 9.96
CA VAL A 154 10.62 2.28 10.53
C VAL A 154 10.35 1.16 9.52
N ASN A 155 11.08 1.13 8.41
CA ASN A 155 11.11 -0.02 7.51
C ASN A 155 12.10 -1.06 8.04
N PHE A 156 11.97 -2.31 7.58
CA PHE A 156 13.00 -3.35 7.79
C PHE A 156 13.94 -3.52 6.59
N TRP A 157 13.87 -2.58 5.62
CA TRP A 157 14.69 -2.55 4.40
C TRP A 157 15.26 -1.15 4.16
N ARG A 158 16.15 -1.04 3.18
CA ARG A 158 16.72 0.24 2.73
C ARG A 158 16.07 0.68 1.42
N ILE A 159 15.88 1.97 1.22
CA ILE A 159 15.28 2.52 0.00
C ILE A 159 16.14 3.68 -0.52
N GLU A 160 16.50 3.64 -1.80
CA GLU A 160 17.34 4.66 -2.44
C GLU A 160 16.50 5.78 -3.03
N ALA A 161 17.07 6.98 -3.10
CA ALA A 161 16.48 8.06 -3.86
C ALA A 161 16.43 7.75 -5.36
N GLN A 162 15.40 8.25 -6.03
CA GLN A 162 15.31 8.17 -7.48
C GLN A 162 16.27 9.20 -8.11
N THR A 163 16.93 8.79 -9.18
CA THR A 163 17.94 9.52 -9.95
C THR A 163 17.34 10.05 -11.27
N ASP A 164 18.12 10.83 -12.02
CA ASP A 164 17.70 11.33 -13.34
C ASP A 164 17.27 10.22 -14.31
N LYS A 165 17.93 9.05 -14.27
CA LYS A 165 17.54 7.90 -15.10
C LYS A 165 16.18 7.34 -14.70
N ASP A 166 15.89 7.33 -13.40
CA ASP A 166 14.61 6.90 -12.86
C ASP A 166 13.53 7.91 -13.27
N PHE A 167 13.81 9.21 -13.14
CA PHE A 167 12.90 10.29 -13.55
C PHE A 167 12.53 10.19 -15.03
N GLU A 168 13.50 9.97 -15.92
CA GLU A 168 13.22 9.78 -17.35
C GLU A 168 12.34 8.55 -17.63
N TRP A 169 12.57 7.45 -16.91
CA TRP A 169 11.78 6.23 -17.11
C TRP A 169 10.36 6.40 -16.59
N PHE A 170 10.20 6.98 -15.40
CA PHE A 170 8.89 7.28 -14.83
C PHE A 170 8.12 8.26 -15.70
N GLU A 171 8.74 9.35 -16.18
CA GLU A 171 8.06 10.29 -17.07
C GLU A 171 7.67 9.65 -18.41
N HIS A 172 8.47 8.72 -18.93
CA HIS A 172 8.14 7.98 -20.14
C HIS A 172 6.94 7.04 -19.94
N LYS A 173 6.86 6.34 -18.81
CA LYS A 173 5.78 5.38 -18.50
C LYS A 173 4.53 6.03 -17.92
N TYR A 174 4.70 7.15 -17.23
CA TYR A 174 3.69 7.89 -16.51
C TYR A 174 3.88 9.39 -16.78
N PRO A 175 3.42 9.91 -17.93
CA PRO A 175 3.55 11.33 -18.25
C PRO A 175 2.98 12.23 -17.14
N GLY A 176 3.76 13.24 -16.72
CA GLY A 176 3.43 14.11 -15.59
C GLY A 176 3.96 13.63 -14.24
N TRP A 177 4.55 12.43 -14.15
CA TRP A 177 5.10 11.90 -12.90
C TRP A 177 6.15 12.83 -12.31
N TYR A 178 7.06 13.38 -13.13
CA TYR A 178 8.14 14.22 -12.61
C TYR A 178 7.60 15.53 -12.01
N ALA A 179 6.58 16.12 -12.63
CA ALA A 179 5.93 17.32 -12.09
C ALA A 179 5.27 17.07 -10.72
N GLN A 180 4.78 15.85 -10.49
CA GLN A 180 4.08 15.48 -9.26
C GLN A 180 5.04 14.99 -8.15
N PHE A 181 6.11 14.25 -8.50
CA PHE A 181 6.95 13.52 -7.54
C PHE A 181 8.43 13.87 -7.59
N GLY A 182 8.92 14.56 -8.62
CA GLY A 182 10.34 14.84 -8.81
C GLY A 182 10.96 15.63 -7.66
N GLU A 183 10.31 16.70 -7.21
CA GLU A 183 10.79 17.51 -6.07
C GLU A 183 10.88 16.70 -4.77
N PHE A 184 9.96 15.75 -4.56
CA PHE A 184 10.03 14.88 -3.39
C PHE A 184 11.29 14.03 -3.40
N TRP A 185 11.63 13.42 -4.54
CA TRP A 185 12.80 12.55 -4.62
C TRP A 185 14.12 13.33 -4.54
N LYS A 186 14.15 14.60 -4.96
CA LYS A 186 15.28 15.51 -4.69
C LYS A 186 15.44 15.78 -3.20
N TRP A 187 14.34 16.08 -2.50
CA TRP A 187 14.34 16.20 -1.04
C TRP A 187 14.81 14.92 -0.37
N TYR A 188 14.32 13.77 -0.86
CA TYR A 188 14.68 12.48 -0.32
C TYR A 188 16.18 12.23 -0.43
N GLU A 189 16.79 12.51 -1.58
CA GLU A 189 18.24 12.39 -1.72
C GLU A 189 18.99 13.36 -0.82
N LYS A 190 18.59 14.63 -0.80
CA LYS A 190 19.24 15.65 0.06
C LYS A 190 19.23 15.22 1.53
N LEU A 191 18.11 14.68 2.01
CA LEU A 191 17.90 14.25 3.39
C LEU A 191 18.33 12.80 3.65
N SER A 192 18.87 12.09 2.65
CA SER A 192 19.36 10.71 2.84
C SER A 192 20.71 10.66 3.57
N HIS A 193 21.44 11.78 3.61
CA HIS A 193 22.77 11.85 4.22
C HIS A 193 22.70 12.02 5.75
N PRO A 194 23.55 11.35 6.54
CA PRO A 194 23.60 11.57 7.99
C PRO A 194 23.84 13.03 8.37
N GLY A 195 23.31 13.43 9.53
CA GLY A 195 23.33 14.82 10.00
C GLY A 195 22.22 15.71 9.41
N GLN A 196 21.42 15.19 8.48
CA GLN A 196 20.18 15.82 8.06
C GLN A 196 19.04 15.46 9.00
N THR A 197 17.98 16.28 9.01
CA THR A 197 16.74 15.95 9.71
C THR A 197 16.05 14.80 8.98
N ASN A 198 15.62 13.78 9.72
CA ASN A 198 14.80 12.70 9.16
C ASN A 198 13.59 13.29 8.42
N ILE A 199 13.38 12.87 7.17
CA ILE A 199 12.34 13.42 6.27
C ILE A 199 10.94 13.42 6.88
N LEU A 200 10.59 12.44 7.72
CA LEU A 200 9.30 12.36 8.41
C LEU A 200 9.04 13.59 9.30
N PHE A 201 10.10 14.22 9.82
CA PHE A 201 10.04 15.34 10.75
C PHE A 201 10.56 16.65 10.12
N ASN A 202 10.78 16.67 8.80
CA ASN A 202 11.25 17.86 8.11
C ASN A 202 10.09 18.63 7.46
N SER A 203 9.67 19.72 8.11
CA SER A 203 8.57 20.57 7.63
C SER A 203 8.86 21.27 6.30
N ASP A 204 10.13 21.48 5.95
CA ASP A 204 10.52 22.20 4.72
C ASP A 204 10.13 21.44 3.46
N VAL A 205 9.96 20.11 3.56
CA VAL A 205 9.55 19.25 2.44
C VAL A 205 8.09 19.50 2.04
N GLY A 206 7.24 19.92 2.98
CA GLY A 206 5.80 20.09 2.74
C GLY A 206 5.01 18.77 2.69
N TYR A 207 5.65 17.63 2.97
CA TYR A 207 4.95 16.35 3.07
C TYR A 207 4.07 16.31 4.32
N VAL A 208 2.83 15.83 4.17
CA VAL A 208 1.90 15.65 5.29
C VAL A 208 1.69 14.16 5.51
N TYR A 209 1.94 13.67 6.72
CA TYR A 209 1.76 12.26 7.06
C TYR A 209 0.28 11.83 6.91
N PRO A 210 0.00 10.65 6.31
CA PRO A 210 -1.38 10.24 6.02
C PRO A 210 -2.11 9.67 7.25
N HIS A 211 -3.44 9.68 7.20
CA HIS A 211 -4.25 8.79 8.04
C HIS A 211 -4.08 7.34 7.61
N ARG A 212 -4.50 6.38 8.46
CA ARG A 212 -4.45 4.95 8.15
C ARG A 212 -5.84 4.35 8.01
N CYS A 213 -6.00 3.42 7.08
CA CYS A 213 -7.26 2.72 6.86
C CYS A 213 -7.44 1.61 7.90
N TRP A 214 -8.58 1.58 8.59
CA TRP A 214 -8.88 0.54 9.57
C TRP A 214 -9.09 -0.85 8.93
N SER A 215 -9.57 -0.92 7.69
CA SER A 215 -9.88 -2.20 7.02
C SER A 215 -8.62 -2.86 6.45
N CYS A 216 -7.95 -2.18 5.53
CA CYS A 216 -6.77 -2.71 4.82
C CYS A 216 -5.42 -2.40 5.47
N LEU A 217 -5.38 -1.53 6.48
CA LEU A 217 -4.14 -1.04 7.13
C LEU A 217 -3.17 -0.32 6.20
N VAL A 218 -3.56 -0.04 4.95
CA VAL A 218 -2.80 0.82 4.03
C VAL A 218 -3.08 2.29 4.38
N PRO A 219 -2.10 3.21 4.25
CA PRO A 219 -2.35 4.62 4.51
C PRO A 219 -3.33 5.24 3.48
N CYS A 220 -4.13 6.21 3.92
CA CYS A 220 -5.13 6.93 3.12
C CYS A 220 -4.47 7.95 2.19
N LEU A 221 -3.70 7.45 1.21
CA LEU A 221 -2.81 8.26 0.37
C LEU A 221 -3.52 8.98 -0.78
N ILE A 222 -4.62 8.41 -1.26
CA ILE A 222 -5.55 9.11 -2.15
C ILE A 222 -6.49 9.89 -1.25
N ARG A 223 -6.17 11.16 -1.06
CA ARG A 223 -6.67 11.92 0.09
C ARG A 223 -8.13 12.27 -0.07
N GLU A 224 -8.58 12.53 -1.30
CA GLU A 224 -9.95 12.83 -1.65
C GLU A 224 -10.92 11.68 -1.36
N ASP A 225 -10.43 10.43 -1.33
CA ASP A 225 -11.24 9.23 -1.14
C ASP A 225 -11.45 8.89 0.36
N ILE A 226 -10.80 9.61 1.27
CA ILE A 226 -10.90 9.31 2.70
C ILE A 226 -12.33 9.48 3.21
N VAL A 227 -12.80 8.47 3.95
CA VAL A 227 -14.05 8.53 4.70
C VAL A 227 -13.81 8.10 6.15
N THR A 228 -14.75 8.41 7.01
CA THR A 228 -14.73 8.02 8.43
C THR A 228 -16.04 7.39 8.83
N ASP A 229 -16.00 6.47 9.78
CA ASP A 229 -17.20 5.93 10.40
C ASP A 229 -16.89 5.41 11.81
N GLU A 230 -17.92 5.08 12.56
CA GLU A 230 -17.82 4.55 13.91
C GLU A 230 -18.10 3.05 13.96
N ILE A 231 -17.26 2.33 14.70
CA ILE A 231 -17.48 0.92 15.05
C ILE A 231 -17.40 0.83 16.57
N ASP A 232 -18.45 0.32 17.20
CA ASP A 232 -18.59 0.23 18.66
C ASP A 232 -18.35 1.57 19.38
N GLY A 233 -18.90 2.66 18.82
CA GLY A 233 -18.78 4.02 19.36
C GLY A 233 -17.39 4.66 19.25
N LYS A 234 -16.50 4.08 18.43
CA LYS A 234 -15.16 4.61 18.18
C LYS A 234 -15.02 4.98 16.71
N LEU A 235 -14.58 6.22 16.46
CA LEU A 235 -14.27 6.71 15.12
C LEU A 235 -13.07 5.98 14.50
N TYR A 236 -13.14 5.65 13.23
CA TYR A 236 -12.05 5.13 12.41
C TYR A 236 -11.99 5.84 11.05
N THR A 237 -10.81 5.81 10.43
CA THR A 237 -10.56 6.31 9.08
C THR A 237 -10.48 5.15 8.08
N PHE A 238 -10.95 5.40 6.86
CA PHE A 238 -10.95 4.43 5.76
C PHE A 238 -10.41 5.10 4.50
N ALA A 239 -9.58 4.38 3.74
CA ALA A 239 -8.95 4.93 2.53
C ALA A 239 -9.93 5.13 1.37
N HIS A 240 -11.09 4.46 1.42
CA HIS A 240 -12.16 4.57 0.43
C HIS A 240 -13.48 4.08 1.02
N GLU A 241 -14.61 4.41 0.38
CA GLU A 241 -15.94 3.93 0.80
C GLU A 241 -16.04 2.40 0.83
N LEU A 242 -15.33 1.69 -0.04
CA LEU A 242 -15.30 0.22 -0.04
C LEU A 242 -14.57 -0.37 1.17
N ASP A 243 -13.54 0.32 1.66
CA ASP A 243 -12.89 -0.05 2.92
C ASP A 243 -13.86 0.15 4.10
N ARG A 244 -14.60 1.27 4.12
CA ARG A 244 -15.67 1.52 5.12
C ARG A 244 -16.77 0.46 5.03
N TRP A 245 -17.33 0.24 3.85
CA TRP A 245 -18.36 -0.77 3.57
C TRP A 245 -17.93 -2.15 4.08
N THR A 246 -16.68 -2.53 3.84
CA THR A 246 -16.12 -3.81 4.31
C THR A 246 -16.24 -3.93 5.84
N ALA A 247 -15.80 -2.90 6.58
CA ALA A 247 -15.77 -2.97 8.04
C ALA A 247 -17.12 -2.78 8.71
N VAL A 248 -17.97 -1.92 8.16
CA VAL A 248 -19.22 -1.48 8.81
C VAL A 248 -20.42 -2.30 8.35
N GLN A 249 -20.41 -2.81 7.11
CA GLN A 249 -21.55 -3.50 6.52
C GLN A 249 -21.22 -4.96 6.16
N ALA A 250 -20.21 -5.19 5.32
CA ALA A 250 -19.92 -6.53 4.81
C ALA A 250 -19.61 -7.52 5.94
N PHE A 251 -18.80 -7.09 6.91
CA PHE A 251 -18.35 -7.91 8.04
C PHE A 251 -19.04 -7.51 9.37
N ALA A 252 -20.19 -6.85 9.29
CA ALA A 252 -21.07 -6.69 10.43
C ALA A 252 -21.56 -8.07 10.94
N GLY A 253 -22.29 -8.11 12.05
CA GLY A 253 -22.86 -9.36 12.59
C GLY A 253 -23.98 -9.97 11.72
N GLU A 254 -24.55 -9.16 10.83
CA GLU A 254 -25.54 -9.54 9.84
C GLU A 254 -25.25 -8.78 8.55
N TYR A 255 -25.43 -9.43 7.39
CA TYR A 255 -25.33 -8.83 6.07
C TYR A 255 -26.61 -9.15 5.28
N GLU A 256 -27.42 -8.11 4.98
CA GLU A 256 -28.66 -8.24 4.21
C GLU A 256 -29.60 -9.36 4.75
N GLY A 257 -29.86 -9.37 6.07
CA GLY A 257 -30.70 -10.39 6.72
C GLY A 257 -29.99 -11.70 7.05
N ARG A 258 -28.73 -11.88 6.63
CA ARG A 258 -27.97 -13.13 6.86
C ARG A 258 -26.95 -12.99 7.99
N PRO A 259 -27.00 -13.85 9.01
CA PRO A 259 -25.96 -13.88 10.05
C PRO A 259 -24.58 -14.22 9.49
N THR A 260 -23.56 -13.53 9.98
CA THR A 260 -22.15 -13.64 9.53
C THR A 260 -21.18 -13.93 10.68
N PRO A 261 -21.48 -14.91 11.58
CA PRO A 261 -20.74 -15.10 12.84
C PRO A 261 -19.30 -15.58 12.66
N ALA A 262 -18.95 -16.13 11.49
CA ALA A 262 -17.63 -16.66 11.18
C ALA A 262 -16.69 -15.63 10.52
N MET A 263 -17.16 -14.41 10.22
CA MET A 263 -16.31 -13.38 9.64
C MET A 263 -15.52 -12.68 10.76
N GLY A 264 -14.20 -12.64 10.60
CA GLY A 264 -13.32 -11.98 11.57
C GLY A 264 -13.71 -10.52 11.74
N ARG A 265 -13.86 -10.07 12.99
CA ARG A 265 -14.09 -8.66 13.29
C ARG A 265 -12.77 -7.90 13.26
N PHE A 266 -12.78 -6.75 12.59
CA PHE A 266 -11.69 -5.79 12.61
C PHE A 266 -11.51 -5.22 14.03
N SER A 267 -10.66 -5.88 14.81
CA SER A 267 -10.50 -5.64 16.25
C SER A 267 -9.04 -5.80 16.68
N GLY A 268 -8.74 -5.38 17.91
CA GLY A 268 -7.39 -5.45 18.48
C GLY A 268 -6.54 -4.21 18.20
N ARG A 269 -5.25 -4.30 18.54
CA ARG A 269 -4.24 -3.27 18.27
C ARG A 269 -3.70 -3.50 16.86
N ARG A 270 -4.07 -2.63 15.91
CA ARG A 270 -3.80 -2.86 14.48
C ARG A 270 -2.94 -1.79 13.82
N GLU A 271 -3.09 -0.53 14.23
CA GLU A 271 -2.38 0.60 13.63
C GLU A 271 -1.11 0.92 14.43
N TRP A 272 0.04 0.86 13.76
CA TRP A 272 1.34 1.03 14.40
C TRP A 272 1.49 2.44 15.00
N GLU A 273 0.95 3.47 14.34
CA GLU A 273 1.02 4.84 14.85
C GLU A 273 0.31 4.98 16.19
N SER A 274 -0.81 4.27 16.40
CA SER A 274 -1.49 4.24 17.70
C SER A 274 -0.74 3.42 18.74
N CYS A 275 0.09 2.45 18.33
CA CYS A 275 0.89 1.66 19.26
C CYS A 275 2.09 2.45 19.81
N TYR A 276 2.66 3.34 18.99
CA TYR A 276 3.83 4.16 19.32
C TYR A 276 3.51 5.64 19.51
N ASP A 277 2.24 6.01 19.72
CA ASP A 277 1.86 7.40 19.98
C ASP A 277 2.57 7.95 21.23
N GLY A 278 3.24 9.09 21.08
CA GLY A 278 4.01 9.72 22.15
C GLY A 278 5.39 9.13 22.41
N TRP A 279 5.81 8.09 21.68
CA TRP A 279 7.15 7.53 21.80
C TRP A 279 8.19 8.36 21.04
N ASP A 280 9.44 8.32 21.51
CA ASP A 280 10.58 8.77 20.71
C ASP A 280 10.83 7.79 19.56
N LEU A 281 11.16 8.30 18.36
CA LEU A 281 11.40 7.48 17.17
C LEU A 281 12.51 6.46 17.42
N ALA A 282 13.61 6.82 18.07
CA ALA A 282 14.72 5.90 18.33
C ALA A 282 14.29 4.74 19.25
N ASP A 283 13.43 5.04 20.24
CA ASP A 283 12.93 4.03 21.17
C ASP A 283 11.92 3.08 20.49
N ALA A 284 11.07 3.60 19.60
CA ALA A 284 10.18 2.79 18.78
C ALA A 284 10.96 1.87 17.82
N ILE A 285 12.00 2.38 17.15
CA ILE A 285 12.88 1.59 16.26
C ILE A 285 13.58 0.46 17.02
N LYS A 286 14.00 0.74 18.26
CA LYS A 286 14.62 -0.26 19.13
C LYS A 286 13.63 -1.35 19.55
N ASP A 287 12.40 -0.97 19.89
CA ASP A 287 11.32 -1.92 20.24
C ASP A 287 10.94 -2.82 19.05
N LEU A 288 10.90 -2.26 17.83
CA LEU A 288 10.70 -3.00 16.59
C LEU A 288 11.85 -3.97 16.25
N GLY A 289 13.02 -3.83 16.92
CA GLY A 289 14.20 -4.64 16.64
C GLY A 289 14.94 -4.26 15.36
N PHE A 290 14.75 -3.02 14.86
CA PHE A 290 15.34 -2.55 13.60
C PHE A 290 16.73 -1.92 13.78
N VAL A 291 17.51 -2.50 14.68
CA VAL A 291 18.88 -2.09 15.03
C VAL A 291 19.83 -3.26 14.77
N ARG A 292 20.99 -2.98 14.21
CA ARG A 292 22.02 -3.99 13.93
C ARG A 292 22.64 -4.55 15.21
N THR A 293 23.46 -5.57 15.03
CA THR A 293 24.17 -6.26 16.10
C THR A 293 25.14 -5.38 16.90
N ASP A 294 25.55 -4.22 16.37
CA ASP A 294 26.35 -3.22 17.10
C ASP A 294 25.53 -2.40 18.12
N GLY A 295 24.20 -2.59 18.14
CA GLY A 295 23.29 -1.96 19.09
C GLY A 295 22.98 -0.49 18.80
N LYS A 296 23.46 0.08 17.69
CA LYS A 296 23.25 1.50 17.36
C LYS A 296 22.89 1.78 15.91
N THR A 297 23.45 1.05 14.95
CA THR A 297 23.23 1.34 13.53
C THR A 297 21.89 0.80 13.09
N LEU A 298 21.13 1.60 12.35
CA LEU A 298 19.80 1.18 11.91
C LEU A 298 19.92 0.12 10.81
N VAL A 299 19.03 -0.89 10.88
CA VAL A 299 18.79 -1.81 9.77
C VAL A 299 18.30 -1.04 8.53
N PRO A 300 17.18 -0.27 8.63
CA PRO A 300 16.77 0.61 7.56
C PRO A 300 17.76 1.73 7.33
N GLN A 301 17.81 2.21 6.08
CA GLN A 301 18.57 3.39 5.66
C GLN A 301 17.84 4.05 4.50
N PRO A 302 17.98 5.38 4.33
CA PRO A 302 17.39 6.09 3.21
C PRO A 302 18.28 6.05 1.95
N HIS A 303 19.18 5.06 1.86
CA HIS A 303 20.09 4.86 0.75
C HIS A 303 20.66 3.43 0.72
N LEU A 304 21.34 3.10 -0.36
CA LEU A 304 22.10 1.86 -0.56
C LEU A 304 23.62 2.06 -0.44
N ARG A 305 24.08 3.21 0.09
CA ARG A 305 25.48 3.40 0.51
C ARG A 305 25.78 2.55 1.77
N PHE A 306 26.95 1.89 1.81
CA PHE A 306 27.32 0.96 2.90
C PHE A 306 28.52 1.42 3.74
N ASP A 307 29.17 2.52 3.37
CA ASP A 307 30.27 3.08 4.15
C ASP A 307 29.78 3.47 5.55
N GLU A 308 30.52 3.11 6.59
CA GLU A 308 30.10 3.31 7.99
C GLU A 308 29.77 4.78 8.32
N LYS A 309 30.48 5.74 7.70
CA LYS A 309 30.25 7.18 7.87
C LYS A 309 28.91 7.67 7.30
N GLU A 310 28.32 6.91 6.38
CA GLU A 310 27.05 7.22 5.72
C GLU A 310 25.87 6.58 6.48
N MET A 311 26.14 5.72 7.47
CA MET A 311 25.12 4.92 8.13
C MET A 311 24.40 5.72 9.22
N TRP A 312 23.08 5.83 9.10
CA TRP A 312 22.22 6.36 10.16
C TRP A 312 22.17 5.44 11.38
N THR A 313 22.14 6.06 12.56
CA THR A 313 22.12 5.42 13.87
C THR A 313 20.91 5.86 14.69
N LEU A 314 20.70 5.22 15.84
CA LEU A 314 19.69 5.65 16.82
C LEU A 314 19.89 7.09 17.28
N ASP A 315 21.12 7.60 17.33
CA ASP A 315 21.39 8.96 17.78
C ASP A 315 20.93 9.99 16.75
N ASP A 316 21.03 9.67 15.46
CA ASP A 316 20.62 10.55 14.36
C ASP A 316 19.09 10.76 14.26
N VAL A 317 18.31 9.85 14.86
CA VAL A 317 16.83 9.88 14.81
C VAL A 317 16.18 10.18 16.16
N ARG A 318 16.99 10.40 17.21
CA ARG A 318 16.51 10.67 18.57
C ARG A 318 15.97 12.10 18.68
N GLY A 319 14.99 12.29 19.55
CA GLY A 319 14.38 13.60 19.84
C GLY A 319 13.11 13.87 19.03
N HIS A 320 12.64 12.90 18.25
CA HIS A 320 11.45 13.02 17.42
C HIS A 320 10.30 12.19 18.00
N THR A 321 9.23 12.88 18.42
CA THR A 321 8.04 12.22 19.01
C THR A 321 7.06 11.78 17.92
N LEU A 322 6.72 10.51 17.91
CA LEU A 322 5.69 9.94 17.05
C LEU A 322 4.29 10.36 17.50
N LYS A 323 3.39 10.57 16.54
CA LYS A 323 1.99 10.93 16.78
C LYS A 323 1.06 10.07 15.93
N SER A 324 -0.04 9.64 16.52
CA SER A 324 -1.09 8.89 15.85
C SER A 324 -2.09 9.82 15.18
N PRO A 325 -2.23 9.77 13.84
CA PRO A 325 -3.26 10.52 13.14
C PRO A 325 -4.67 10.18 13.65
N LEU A 326 -4.93 8.90 13.96
CA LEU A 326 -6.24 8.46 14.46
C LEU A 326 -6.53 8.96 15.87
N LEU A 327 -5.57 8.88 16.80
CA LEU A 327 -5.80 9.38 18.17
C LEU A 327 -5.99 10.90 18.16
N THR A 328 -5.15 11.62 17.42
CA THR A 328 -5.30 13.07 17.20
C THR A 328 -6.69 13.41 16.65
N LEU A 329 -7.18 12.66 15.65
CA LEU A 329 -8.51 12.87 15.05
C LEU A 329 -9.66 12.63 16.05
N ARG A 330 -9.49 11.69 16.98
CA ARG A 330 -10.48 11.37 18.03
C ARG A 330 -10.54 12.42 19.12
N GLU A 331 -9.43 13.11 19.39
CA GLU A 331 -9.36 14.21 20.36
C GLU A 331 -10.01 15.50 19.85
N MET A 332 -10.12 15.66 18.53
CA MET A 332 -10.78 16.82 17.91
C MET A 332 -12.28 16.88 18.23
N SER A 333 -12.80 18.10 18.40
CA SER A 333 -14.24 18.36 18.39
C SER A 333 -14.84 17.95 17.02
N PRO A 334 -16.16 17.70 16.93
CA PRO A 334 -16.78 17.36 15.64
C PRO A 334 -16.52 18.40 14.54
N ALA A 335 -16.56 19.69 14.87
CA ALA A 335 -16.32 20.78 13.92
C ALA A 335 -14.85 20.83 13.45
N ASP A 336 -13.90 20.69 14.38
CA ASP A 336 -12.47 20.68 14.03
C ASP A 336 -12.10 19.45 13.21
N ARG A 337 -12.73 18.30 13.52
CA ARG A 337 -12.56 17.06 12.77
C ARG A 337 -13.06 17.18 11.34
N GLU A 338 -14.24 17.77 11.15
CA GLU A 338 -14.79 18.02 9.81
C GLU A 338 -13.87 18.95 9.01
N ALA A 339 -13.41 20.04 9.61
CA ALA A 339 -12.47 20.97 9.00
C ALA A 339 -11.13 20.29 8.64
N HIS A 340 -10.59 19.48 9.55
CA HIS A 340 -9.35 18.70 9.33
C HIS A 340 -9.49 17.73 8.16
N LEU A 341 -10.59 16.98 8.09
CA LEU A 341 -10.82 16.03 6.99
C LEU A 341 -11.07 16.76 5.66
N ALA A 342 -11.73 17.92 5.68
CA ALA A 342 -11.91 18.75 4.50
C ALA A 342 -10.56 19.29 3.98
N GLU A 343 -9.67 19.72 4.87
CA GLU A 343 -8.31 20.14 4.51
C GLU A 343 -7.48 18.97 4.00
N TYR A 344 -7.53 17.82 4.69
CA TYR A 344 -6.80 16.62 4.29
C TYR A 344 -7.13 16.22 2.84
N ARG A 345 -8.42 16.24 2.47
CA ARG A 345 -8.90 15.91 1.11
C ARG A 345 -8.37 16.83 0.01
N LYS A 346 -7.98 18.07 0.33
CA LYS A 346 -7.38 18.99 -0.66
C LYS A 346 -5.99 18.55 -1.11
N GLY A 347 -5.34 17.66 -0.36
CA GLY A 347 -4.00 17.21 -0.66
C GLY A 347 -2.93 18.02 0.07
N PHE A 348 -1.71 17.97 -0.46
CA PHE A 348 -0.58 18.79 -0.04
C PHE A 348 0.33 19.00 -1.25
N THR A 349 1.24 19.96 -1.15
CA THR A 349 2.23 20.24 -2.18
C THR A 349 3.62 20.06 -1.59
N ILE A 350 4.47 19.37 -2.34
CA ILE A 350 5.89 19.28 -1.99
C ILE A 350 6.55 20.61 -2.36
N ASN A 351 7.26 21.20 -1.41
CA ASN A 351 7.98 22.44 -1.66
C ASN A 351 9.17 22.20 -2.58
N PRO A 352 9.58 23.18 -3.41
CA PRO A 352 10.79 23.07 -4.21
C PRO A 352 12.02 22.76 -3.33
N CYS A 353 12.83 21.80 -3.75
CA CYS A 353 14.07 21.43 -3.08
C CYS A 353 15.17 22.44 -3.47
N ASN A 354 15.41 23.43 -2.60
CA ASN A 354 16.47 24.44 -2.77
C ASN A 354 17.86 23.95 -2.34
#